data_AF-A0A1I1M1D2-F1
#
_entry.id   AF-A0A1I1M1D2-F1
#
_cell.length_a   1.000
_cell.length_b   1.000
_cell.length_c   1.000
_cell.angle_alpha   90.00
_cell.angle_beta   90.00
_cell.angle_gamma   90.00
#
_symmetry.space_group_name_H-M   'P 1'
#
loop_
_entity.id
_entity.type
_entity.pdbx_description
1 polymer ?
#
loop_
_entity_poly.entity_id
_entity_poly.type
_entity_poly.pdbx_seq_one_letter_code
_entity_poly.pdbx_strand_id
1 'polypeptide(L)' 'MEKEKTSDLTPERVMQILKKKGTKVDIEEAKAILEFVKKIAHIAVNQYLRGKL' A
#
# COMPACT_ATOMS: atom_id res chain seq x y z
N MET A 1 23.29 2.78 -12.24
CA MET A 1 22.31 2.06 -11.40
C MET A 1 20.94 2.38 -11.94
N GLU A 2 20.35 1.45 -12.69
CA GLU A 2 18.96 1.57 -13.10
C GLU A 2 18.14 1.70 -11.82
N LYS A 3 17.44 2.82 -11.66
CA LYS A 3 16.44 2.95 -10.60
C LYS A 3 15.42 1.86 -10.89
N GLU A 4 15.46 0.77 -10.13
CA GLU A 4 14.36 -0.19 -10.05
C GLU A 4 13.10 0.66 -9.95
N LYS A 5 12.23 0.57 -10.96
CA LYS A 5 10.91 1.18 -10.91
C LYS A 5 10.16 0.45 -9.81
N THR A 6 10.38 0.84 -8.55
CA THR A 6 9.49 0.47 -7.47
C THR A 6 8.13 0.93 -7.95
N SER A 7 7.23 -0.02 -8.19
CA SER A 7 5.84 0.26 -8.49
C SER A 7 5.23 0.81 -7.20
N ASP A 8 5.59 2.04 -6.86
CA ASP A 8 5.15 2.67 -5.63
C ASP A 8 3.62 2.69 -5.64
N LEU A 9 3.04 2.20 -4.55
CA LEU A 9 1.61 2.18 -4.39
C LEU A 9 1.16 3.64 -4.21
N THR A 10 0.59 4.25 -5.25
CA THR A 10 0.00 5.60 -5.21
C THR A 10 -1.51 5.53 -4.95
N PRO A 11 -2.15 6.62 -4.49
CA PRO A 11 -3.61 6.67 -4.35
C PRO A 11 -4.35 6.31 -5.64
N GLU A 12 -3.88 6.79 -6.79
CA GLU A 12 -4.48 6.46 -8.09
C GLU A 12 -4.37 4.96 -8.40
N ARG A 13 -3.23 4.35 -8.04
CA ARG A 13 -3.04 2.91 -8.20
C ARG A 13 -3.97 2.12 -7.29
N VAL A 14 -4.19 2.58 -6.05
CA VAL A 14 -5.17 1.99 -5.12
C VAL A 14 -6.58 2.06 -5.69
N MET A 15 -7.00 3.20 -6.24
CA MET A 15 -8.29 3.33 -6.92
C MET A 15 -8.44 2.31 -8.06
N GLN A 16 -7.41 2.15 -8.89
CA GLN A 16 -7.44 1.18 -10.02
C GLN A 16 -7.53 -0.27 -9.53
N ILE A 17 -6.80 -0.62 -8.46
CA ILE A 17 -6.84 -1.96 -7.89
C ILE A 17 -8.23 -2.27 -7.33
N LEU A 18 -8.77 -1.36 -6.52
CA LEU A 18 -10.08 -1.53 -5.89
C LEU A 18 -11.18 -1.57 -6.94
N LYS A 19 -11.11 -0.72 -7.97
CA LYS A 19 -12.06 -0.72 -9.09
C LYS A 19 -12.07 -2.06 -9.81
N LYS A 20 -10.91 -2.67 -10.06
CA LYS A 20 -10.80 -4.03 -10.65
C LYS A 20 -11.42 -5.12 -9.78
N LYS A 21 -11.60 -4.87 -8.48
CA LYS A 21 -12.24 -5.77 -7.52
C LYS A 21 -13.70 -5.43 -7.26
N GLY A 22 -14.27 -4.46 -7.98
CA GLY A 22 -15.67 -4.05 -7.85
C GLY A 22 -15.92 -2.97 -6.80
N THR A 23 -14.87 -2.39 -6.19
CA THR A 23 -14.99 -1.32 -5.20
C THR A 23 -14.54 -0.01 -5.81
N LYS A 24 -15.46 0.95 -5.94
CA LYS A 24 -15.14 2.30 -6.40
C LYS A 24 -14.90 3.19 -5.20
N VAL A 25 -13.75 3.85 -5.18
CA VAL A 25 -13.37 4.84 -4.16
C VAL A 25 -12.90 6.11 -4.84
N ASP A 26 -13.00 7.24 -4.15
CA ASP A 26 -12.39 8.49 -4.58
C ASP A 26 -10.91 8.59 -4.18
N ILE A 27 -10.28 9.73 -4.48
CA ILE A 27 -8.86 9.95 -4.23
C ILE A 27 -8.53 10.10 -2.74
N GLU A 28 -9.43 10.67 -1.93
CA GLU A 28 -9.22 10.87 -0.50
C GLU A 28 -9.40 9.55 0.26
N GLU A 29 -10.40 8.76 -0.11
CA GLU A 29 -10.57 7.40 0.38
C GLU A 29 -9.36 6.53 0.01
N ALA A 30 -8.86 6.63 -1.22
CA ALA A 30 -7.68 5.89 -1.65
C ALA A 30 -6.41 6.30 -0.88
N LYS A 31 -6.24 7.60 -0.57
CA LYS A 31 -5.16 8.09 0.31
C LYS A 31 -5.27 7.48 1.71
N ALA A 32 -6.45 7.52 2.32
CA ALA A 32 -6.68 6.96 3.64
C ALA A 32 -6.39 5.45 3.69
N ILE A 33 -6.83 4.70 2.68
CA ILE A 33 -6.55 3.27 2.55
C ILE A 33 -5.05 3.02 2.41
N LEU A 34 -4.37 3.78 1.55
CA LEU A 34 -2.92 3.66 1.34
C LEU A 34 -2.15 3.89 2.64
N GLU A 35 -2.48 4.94 3.39
CA GLU A 35 -1.85 5.24 4.68
C GLU A 35 -2.08 4.13 5.70
N PHE A 36 -3.31 3.61 5.77
CA PHE A 36 -3.64 2.51 6.67
C PHE A 36 -2.83 1.26 6.34
N VAL A 37 -2.78 0.86 5.07
CA VAL A 37 -2.01 -0.32 4.63
C VAL A 37 -0.53 -0.16 4.92
N LYS A 38 0.05 1.04 4.71
CA LYS A 38 1.45 1.32 5.06
C LYS A 38 1.73 1.12 6.55
N LYS A 39 0.83 1.57 7.43
CA LYS A 39 0.95 1.35 8.89
C LYS A 39 0.94 -0.14 9.24
N ILE A 40 0.01 -0.90 8.67
CA ILE A 40 -0.08 -2.36 8.89
C ILE A 40 1.17 -3.07 8.38
N ALA A 41 1.64 -2.74 7.17
CA ALA A 41 2.84 -3.33 6.58
C ALA A 41 4.07 -3.08 7.46
N HIS A 42 4.25 -1.85 7.95
CA HIS A 42 5.36 -1.50 8.84
C HIS A 42 5.34 -2.33 10.13
N ILE A 43 4.17 -2.45 10.77
CA ILE A 43 4.00 -3.27 11.97
C ILE A 43 4.32 -4.74 11.67
N ALA A 44 3.73 -5.30 10.60
CA ALA A 44 3.91 -6.71 10.24
C ALA A 44 5.38 -7.05 9.97
N VAL A 45 6.09 -6.21 9.21
CA VAL A 45 7.52 -6.39 8.92
C VAL A 45 8.34 -6.29 10.20
N ASN A 46 8.11 -5.28 11.03
CA ASN A 46 8.85 -5.13 12.29
C ASN A 46 8.63 -6.32 13.22
N GLN A 47 7.41 -6.82 13.34
CA GLN A 47 7.11 -7.99 14.16
C GLN A 47 7.80 -9.25 13.62
N TYR A 48 7.78 -9.45 12.30
CA TYR A 48 8.47 -10.57 11.66
C TYR A 48 9.99 -10.53 11.89
N LEU A 49 10.61 -9.35 11.75
CA LEU A 49 12.05 -9.20 11.92
C LEU A 49 12.47 -9.33 13.40
N ARG A 50 11.68 -8.80 14.34
CA ARG A 50 11.92 -8.94 15.78
C ARG A 50 11.87 -10.40 16.25
N GLY A 51 10.96 -11.21 15.72
CA GLY A 51 10.85 -12.63 16.05
C GLY A 51 11.93 -13.52 15.40
N LYS A 52 12.81 -12.95 14.57
CA LYS A 52 13.91 -13.64 13.89
C LYS A 52 15.30 -13.27 14.45
N LEU A 53 15.37 -12.44 15.48
CA LEU A 53 16.58 -12.08 16.23
C LEU A 53 16.65 -12.88 17.53
#